data_AF-A0A0U1L138-F1
#
_entry.id   AF-A0A0U1L138-F1
#
_cell.length_a   1.000
_cell.length_b   1.000
_cell.length_c   1.000
_cell.angle_alpha   90.00
_cell.angle_beta   90.00
_cell.angle_gamma   90.00
#
_symmetry.space_group_name_H-M   'P 1'
#
loop_
_entity.id
_entity.type
_entity.pdbx_description
1 polymer ?
#
loop_
_entity_poly.entity_id
_entity_poly.type
_entity_poly.pdbx_seq_one_letter_code
_entity_poly.pdbx_strand_id
1 'polypeptide(L)'
;MENLEQVKQEELFELTNILKSVTKALVKENDIDRVYILSLGEETSHFHFHVFPRYKWMLNFPNEDICINDKLDGAKLFSFIRQKYKADKQELFDNRLFSIVSRVRELMTNL
;
A
#
# COMPACT_ATOMS: atom_id res chain seq x y z
N MET A 1 5.80 -8.46 -17.87
CA MET A 1 4.41 -8.01 -17.83
C MET A 1 4.40 -6.59 -17.33
N GLU A 2 4.13 -5.67 -18.23
CA GLU A 2 4.35 -4.23 -18.01
C GLU A 2 3.08 -3.51 -17.56
N ASN A 3 1.92 -4.02 -17.93
CA ASN A 3 0.64 -3.37 -17.69
C ASN A 3 -0.46 -4.41 -17.43
N LEU A 4 -1.62 -3.92 -16.98
CA LEU A 4 -2.75 -4.76 -16.57
C LEU A 4 -3.33 -5.61 -17.72
N GLU A 5 -3.33 -5.09 -18.94
CA GLU A 5 -3.87 -5.79 -20.13
C GLU A 5 -3.10 -7.09 -20.47
N GLN A 6 -1.84 -7.19 -20.05
CA GLN A 6 -1.00 -8.37 -20.24
C GLN A 6 -1.21 -9.43 -19.15
N VAL A 7 -1.93 -9.11 -18.06
CA VAL A 7 -2.19 -10.01 -16.93
C VAL A 7 -3.30 -10.98 -17.30
N LYS A 8 -3.04 -12.27 -17.17
CA LYS A 8 -4.08 -13.28 -17.37
C LYS A 8 -5.16 -13.13 -16.30
N GLN A 9 -6.40 -13.44 -16.64
CA GLN A 9 -7.52 -13.36 -15.71
C GLN A 9 -7.28 -14.16 -14.42
N GLU A 10 -6.69 -15.35 -14.54
CA GLU A 10 -6.33 -16.22 -13.41
C GLU A 10 -5.29 -15.54 -12.49
N GLU A 11 -4.23 -14.98 -13.07
CA GLU A 11 -3.20 -14.23 -12.32
C GLU A 11 -3.79 -13.00 -11.64
N LEU A 12 -4.70 -12.29 -12.32
CA LEU A 12 -5.38 -11.12 -11.75
C LEU A 12 -6.31 -11.52 -10.59
N PHE A 13 -7.00 -12.65 -10.71
CA PHE A 13 -7.83 -13.19 -9.64
C PHE A 13 -7.00 -13.55 -8.40
N GLU A 14 -5.84 -14.19 -8.59
CA GLU A 14 -4.91 -14.49 -7.49
C GLU A 14 -4.37 -13.20 -6.85
N LEU A 15 -3.91 -12.24 -7.67
CA LEU A 15 -3.41 -10.95 -7.20
C LEU A 15 -4.46 -10.18 -6.38
N THR A 16 -5.71 -10.18 -6.84
CA THR A 16 -6.81 -9.49 -6.12
C THR A 16 -7.18 -10.19 -4.81
N ASN A 17 -7.10 -11.52 -4.74
CA ASN A 17 -7.27 -12.27 -3.49
C ASN A 17 -6.17 -11.98 -2.47
N ILE A 18 -4.91 -11.91 -2.94
CA ILE A 18 -3.77 -11.51 -2.11
C ILE A 18 -3.99 -10.08 -1.60
N LEU A 19 -4.34 -9.14 -2.48
CA LEU A 19 -4.58 -7.74 -2.15
C LEU A 19 -5.71 -7.58 -1.12
N LYS A 20 -6.80 -8.34 -1.25
CA LYS A 20 -7.88 -8.39 -0.26
C LYS A 20 -7.40 -8.89 1.10
N SER A 21 -6.52 -9.87 1.13
CA SER A 21 -5.95 -10.41 2.37
C SER A 21 -4.99 -9.42 3.04
N VAL A 22 -4.13 -8.76 2.25
CA VAL A 22 -3.22 -7.71 2.72
C VAL A 22 -4.01 -6.54 3.31
N THR A 23 -5.00 -6.02 2.59
CA THR A 23 -5.84 -4.93 3.07
C THR A 23 -6.58 -5.31 4.36
N LYS A 24 -7.15 -6.52 4.43
CA LYS A 24 -7.79 -7.05 5.64
C LYS A 24 -6.85 -7.19 6.84
N ALA A 25 -5.58 -7.52 6.61
CA ALA A 25 -4.57 -7.55 7.67
C ALA A 25 -4.24 -6.13 8.15
N LEU A 26 -4.00 -5.20 7.22
CA LEU A 26 -3.63 -3.82 7.53
C LEU A 26 -4.73 -3.05 8.27
N VAL A 27 -6.00 -3.16 7.87
CA VAL A 27 -7.10 -2.42 8.54
C VAL A 27 -7.37 -2.87 9.98
N LYS A 28 -6.75 -3.97 10.43
CA LYS A 28 -6.83 -4.42 11.83
C LYS A 28 -5.76 -3.79 12.71
N GLU A 29 -4.74 -3.17 12.13
CA GLU A 29 -3.73 -2.45 12.87
C GLU A 29 -4.34 -1.17 13.45
N ASN A 30 -3.93 -0.84 14.68
CA ASN A 30 -4.29 0.44 15.27
C ASN A 30 -3.75 1.59 14.40
N ASP A 31 -4.55 2.66 14.33
CA ASP A 31 -4.24 3.93 13.66
C ASP A 31 -4.23 3.92 12.12
N ILE A 32 -4.46 2.79 11.45
CA ILE A 32 -4.72 2.76 10.00
C ILE A 32 -6.20 3.06 9.74
N ASP A 33 -6.49 4.18 9.08
CA ASP A 33 -7.87 4.59 8.76
C ASP A 33 -8.32 4.08 7.39
N ARG A 34 -7.38 3.96 6.45
CA ARG A 34 -7.66 3.64 5.05
C ARG A 34 -6.43 3.02 4.43
N VAL A 35 -6.63 2.13 3.46
CA VAL A 35 -5.56 1.60 2.62
C VAL A 35 -5.78 2.10 1.20
N TYR A 36 -4.79 2.78 0.63
CA TYR A 36 -4.78 3.16 -0.77
C TYR A 36 -4.07 2.08 -1.60
N ILE A 37 -4.57 1.88 -2.81
CA ILE A 37 -4.02 0.92 -3.76
C ILE A 37 -3.71 1.70 -5.03
N LEU A 38 -2.47 1.63 -5.48
CA LEU A 38 -2.00 2.33 -6.67
C LEU A 38 -1.23 1.34 -7.57
N SER A 39 -1.26 1.57 -8.87
CA SER A 39 -0.41 0.88 -9.84
C SER A 39 0.35 1.96 -10.61
N LEU A 40 1.62 2.14 -10.29
CA LEU A 40 2.53 3.13 -10.87
C LEU A 40 3.71 2.39 -11.50
N GLY A 41 4.19 2.84 -12.65
CA GLY A 41 5.14 2.11 -13.50
C GLY A 41 6.40 2.89 -13.87
N GLU A 42 6.56 4.09 -13.33
CA GLU A 42 7.59 5.05 -13.74
C GLU A 42 9.02 4.62 -13.35
N GLU A 43 9.17 3.84 -12.27
CA GLU A 43 10.49 3.35 -11.81
C GLU A 43 10.78 1.91 -12.21
N THR A 44 9.75 1.08 -12.34
CA THR A 44 9.89 -0.33 -12.71
C THR A 44 8.78 -0.72 -13.67
N SER A 45 9.15 -1.35 -14.79
CA SER A 45 8.21 -1.83 -15.80
C SER A 45 7.53 -3.16 -15.42
N HIS A 46 7.61 -3.62 -14.17
CA HIS A 46 6.87 -4.80 -13.74
C HIS A 46 5.50 -4.38 -13.21
N PHE A 47 4.42 -4.98 -13.69
CA PHE A 47 3.08 -4.72 -13.17
C PHE A 47 2.99 -5.12 -11.69
N HIS A 48 2.69 -4.16 -10.82
CA HIS A 48 2.56 -4.40 -9.39
C HIS A 48 1.60 -3.37 -8.77
N PHE A 49 1.13 -3.69 -7.56
CA PHE A 49 0.35 -2.77 -6.75
C PHE A 49 1.20 -2.23 -5.60
N HIS A 50 1.18 -0.92 -5.40
CA HIS A 50 1.52 -0.32 -4.13
C HIS A 50 0.33 -0.43 -3.19
N VAL A 51 0.57 -0.97 -2.00
CA VAL A 51 -0.40 -0.98 -0.90
C VAL A 51 0.05 0.01 0.14
N PHE A 52 -0.65 1.13 0.23
CA PHE A 52 -0.25 2.27 1.05
C PHE A 52 -1.22 2.47 2.23
N PRO A 53 -0.87 2.02 3.45
CA PRO A 53 -1.67 2.26 4.64
C PRO A 53 -1.61 3.73 5.06
N ARG A 54 -2.74 4.43 5.03
CA ARG A 54 -2.87 5.78 5.58
C ARG A 54 -3.14 5.70 7.07
N TYR A 55 -2.17 6.14 7.84
CA TYR A 55 -2.32 6.32 9.27
C TYR A 55 -2.95 7.68 9.62
N LYS A 56 -3.63 7.77 10.78
CA LYS A 56 -4.21 9.02 11.29
C LYS A 56 -3.20 10.16 11.35
N TRP A 57 -2.00 9.88 11.86
CA TRP A 57 -0.94 10.89 12.02
C TRP A 57 -0.47 11.50 10.70
N MET A 58 -0.69 10.81 9.57
CA MET A 58 -0.34 11.32 8.25
C MET A 58 -1.19 12.53 7.83
N LEU A 59 -2.30 12.79 8.52
CA LEU A 59 -3.13 13.97 8.27
C LEU A 59 -2.61 15.23 8.98
N ASN A 60 -1.57 15.10 9.81
CA ASN A 60 -1.02 16.22 10.58
C ASN A 60 0.03 17.03 9.80
N PHE A 61 0.30 16.69 8.54
CA PHE A 61 1.24 17.43 7.69
C PHE A 61 0.59 18.69 7.08
N PRO A 62 1.40 19.66 6.62
CA PRO A 62 0.89 20.89 6.00
C PRO A 62 -0.07 20.61 4.84
N ASN A 63 -1.16 21.38 4.78
CA ASN A 63 -2.26 21.20 3.81
C ASN A 63 -1.75 21.30 2.35
N GLU A 64 -0.89 22.28 2.05
CA GLU A 64 -0.33 22.51 0.70
C GLU A 64 0.41 21.30 0.11
N ASP A 65 1.03 20.49 0.97
CA ASP A 65 1.79 19.30 0.58
C ASP A 65 0.90 18.12 0.22
N ILE A 66 -0.26 17.98 0.87
CA ILE A 66 -1.08 16.76 0.83
C ILE A 66 -2.52 16.96 0.35
N CYS A 67 -2.94 18.20 0.06
CA CYS A 67 -4.29 18.54 -0.37
C CYS A 67 -4.33 19.33 -1.68
N ILE A 68 -5.53 19.38 -2.27
CA ILE A 68 -5.91 20.26 -3.38
C ILE A 68 -7.26 20.89 -3.02
N ASN A 69 -7.35 22.23 -3.05
CA ASN A 69 -8.56 22.98 -2.67
C ASN A 69 -9.11 22.55 -1.29
N ASP A 70 -8.23 22.48 -0.28
CA ASP A 70 -8.53 22.06 1.09
C ASP A 70 -9.09 20.63 1.26
N LYS A 71 -8.97 19.79 0.22
CA LYS A 71 -9.34 18.37 0.27
C LYS A 71 -8.10 17.51 0.17
N LEU A 72 -8.03 16.50 1.04
CA LEU A 72 -6.96 15.50 1.01
C LEU A 72 -6.84 14.86 -0.37
N ASP A 73 -5.63 14.90 -0.93
CA ASP A 73 -5.26 14.23 -2.17
C ASP A 73 -4.38 13.02 -1.84
N GLY A 74 -4.88 11.83 -2.15
CA GLY A 74 -4.19 10.57 -1.81
C GLY A 74 -2.87 10.38 -2.55
N ALA A 75 -2.74 10.89 -3.78
CA ALA A 75 -1.54 10.77 -4.59
C ALA A 75 -0.45 11.72 -4.11
N LYS A 76 -0.83 12.96 -3.74
CA LYS A 76 0.07 13.90 -3.06
C LYS A 76 0.52 13.35 -1.71
N LEU A 77 -0.40 12.85 -0.88
CA LEU A 77 -0.02 12.26 0.42
C LEU A 77 0.96 11.09 0.24
N PHE A 78 0.68 10.18 -0.69
CA PHE A 78 1.58 9.07 -1.00
C PHE A 78 2.97 9.57 -1.40
N SER A 79 3.02 10.52 -2.34
CA SER A 79 4.28 11.09 -2.83
C SER A 79 5.07 11.78 -1.72
N PHE A 80 4.39 12.57 -0.88
CA PHE A 80 4.98 13.28 0.25
C PHE A 80 5.58 12.30 1.28
N ILE A 81 4.80 11.31 1.74
CA ILE A 81 5.26 10.33 2.72
C ILE A 81 6.44 9.53 2.17
N ARG A 82 6.35 9.08 0.91
CA ARG A 82 7.41 8.33 0.23
C ARG A 82 8.72 9.11 0.17
N GLN A 83 8.66 10.42 -0.09
CA GLN A 83 9.85 11.27 -0.13
C GLN A 83 10.40 11.53 1.28
N LYS A 84 9.53 11.81 2.25
CA LYS A 84 9.90 12.16 3.61
C LYS A 84 10.50 11.00 4.40
N TYR A 85 9.94 9.80 4.22
CA TYR A 85 10.29 8.59 4.96
C TYR A 85 10.85 7.52 4.04
N LYS A 86 11.68 7.89 3.06
CA LYS A 86 12.38 6.92 2.21
C LYS A 86 12.99 5.84 3.11
N ALA A 87 12.44 4.63 3.04
CA ALA A 87 12.83 3.55 3.93
C ALA A 87 14.31 3.22 3.72
N ASP A 88 15.08 3.23 4.80
CA ASP A 88 16.39 2.58 4.80
C ASP A 88 16.17 1.06 4.69
N LYS A 89 17.09 0.35 4.04
CA LYS A 89 17.04 -1.12 3.90
C LYS A 89 16.99 -1.83 5.26
N GLN A 90 17.46 -1.20 6.33
CA GLN A 90 17.39 -1.74 7.69
C GLN A 90 15.96 -1.75 8.25
N GLU A 91 15.12 -0.77 7.89
CA GLU A 91 13.73 -0.68 8.35
C GLU A 91 12.83 -1.73 7.69
N LEU A 92 13.27 -2.34 6.58
CA LEU A 92 12.58 -3.46 5.91
C LEU A 92 12.54 -4.73 6.76
N PHE A 93 13.29 -4.80 7.86
CA PHE A 93 13.34 -5.96 8.75
C PHE A 93 12.66 -5.71 10.11
N ASP A 94 11.77 -4.70 10.18
CA ASP A 94 10.94 -4.47 11.36
C ASP A 94 10.05 -5.70 11.66
N ASN A 95 10.03 -6.12 12.94
CA ASN A 95 9.15 -7.15 13.47
C ASN A 95 7.67 -6.93 13.11
N ARG A 96 7.24 -5.67 12.97
CA ARG A 96 5.89 -5.33 12.54
C ARG A 96 5.59 -5.82 11.12
N LEU A 97 6.55 -5.70 10.20
CA LEU A 97 6.38 -6.19 8.83
C LEU A 97 6.23 -7.71 8.82
N PHE A 98 7.05 -8.43 9.60
CA PHE A 98 6.95 -9.88 9.74
C PHE A 98 5.59 -10.33 10.30
N SER A 99 5.05 -9.60 11.28
CA SER A 99 3.71 -9.86 11.84
C SER A 99 2.62 -9.71 10.78
N ILE A 100 2.65 -8.62 10.01
CA ILE A 100 1.69 -8.37 8.93
C ILE A 100 1.79 -9.47 7.87
N VAL A 101 2.99 -9.82 7.42
CA VAL A 101 3.21 -10.89 6.43
C VAL A 101 2.68 -12.24 6.93
N SER A 102 2.91 -12.56 8.21
CA SER A 102 2.41 -13.78 8.82
C SER A 102 0.88 -13.81 8.84
N ARG A 103 0.25 -12.69 9.20
CA ARG A 103 -1.21 -12.55 9.19
C ARG A 103 -1.82 -12.70 7.79
N VAL A 104 -1.15 -12.18 6.77
CA VAL A 104 -1.58 -12.35 5.37
C VAL A 104 -1.54 -13.82 4.97
N ARG A 105 -0.47 -14.53 5.31
CA ARG A 105 -0.34 -15.98 5.04
C ARG A 105 -1.46 -16.78 5.69
N GLU A 106 -1.77 -16.51 6.96
CA GLU A 106 -2.89 -17.15 7.67
C GLU A 106 -4.24 -16.90 6.97
N LEU A 107 -4.47 -15.67 6.49
CA LEU A 107 -5.71 -15.34 5.79
C LEU A 107 -5.82 -16.06 4.44
N MET A 108 -4.69 -16.28 3.77
CA MET A 108 -4.65 -16.99 2.49
C MET A 108 -4.83 -18.50 2.62
N THR A 109 -4.39 -19.12 3.73
CA THR A 109 -4.61 -20.55 3.98
C THR A 109 -6.07 -20.90 4.32
N ASN A 110 -6.90 -19.89 4.58
CA ASN A 110 -8.32 -20.03 4.93
C ASN A 110 -9.26 -19.60 3.79
N LEU A 111 -8.72 -19.38 2.58
CA LEU A 111 -9.46 -19.14 1.34
C LEU A 111 -9.60 -20.44 0.55
#